data_AF-A0A0W7WLK3-F1
#
_entry.id   AF-A0A0W7WLK3-F1
#
_cell.length_a   1.000
_cell.length_b   1.000
_cell.length_c   1.000
_cell.angle_alpha   90.00
_cell.angle_beta   90.00
_cell.angle_gamma   90.00
#
_symmetry.space_group_name_H-M   'P 1'
#
loop_
_entity.id
_entity.type
_entity.pdbx_description
1 polymer ?
#
loop_
_entity_poly.entity_id
_entity_poly.type
_entity_poly.pdbx_seq_one_letter_code
_entity_poly.pdbx_strand_id
1 'polypeptide(L)'
;MFDLGWSELLIIGIVALIVVGPKDLPVLFRNVGRFMGKARGMAREFSRAMNDAADESGVRDVAKTFKSATNPVGSAMDGVKDAAKSMTSLDPDSETGKLSKERAEAKRKIEANAARAAAERKKREAEEAARRAEKLEAELAREAEAEPAATETGAAETTATKGKEGDA
;
A
#
# COMPACT_ATOMS: atom_id res chain seq x y z
N MET A 1 -6.78 12.35 17.73
CA MET A 1 -7.09 13.62 17.03
C MET A 1 -5.86 14.20 16.32
N PHE A 2 -4.85 13.38 16.01
CA PHE A 2 -3.71 13.75 15.19
C PHE A 2 -3.57 12.65 14.14
N ASP A 3 -4.22 12.85 13.01
CA ASP A 3 -4.10 11.94 11.87
C ASP A 3 -2.74 12.21 11.20
N LEU A 4 -1.66 11.72 11.80
CA LEU A 4 -0.30 11.77 11.23
C LEU A 4 -0.19 10.76 10.08
N GLY A 5 -1.09 10.89 9.10
CA GLY A 5 -1.15 10.08 7.89
C GLY A 5 -0.38 10.71 6.75
N TRP A 6 -0.39 10.00 5.61
CA TRP A 6 0.17 10.52 4.36
C TRP A 6 -0.54 11.80 3.88
N SER A 7 -1.84 11.96 4.20
CA SER A 7 -2.66 13.14 3.90
C SER A 7 -2.13 14.41 4.57
N GLU A 8 -1.95 14.40 5.89
CA GLU A 8 -1.44 15.54 6.66
C GLU A 8 -0.03 15.93 6.23
N LEU A 9 0.82 14.93 5.94
CA LEU A 9 2.20 15.18 5.49
C LEU A 9 2.21 15.90 4.12
N LEU A 10 1.25 15.58 3.25
CA LEU A 10 1.03 16.25 1.96
C LEU A 10 0.56 17.70 2.17
N ILE A 11 -0.40 17.94 3.07
CA ILE A 11 -0.89 19.28 3.43
C ILE A 11 0.25 20.14 3.99
N ILE A 12 1.03 19.61 4.92
CA ILE A 12 2.20 20.31 5.49
C ILE A 12 3.22 20.60 4.38
N GLY A 13 3.44 19.66 3.45
CA GLY A 13 4.30 19.87 2.29
C GLY A 13 3.84 21.04 1.41
N ILE A 14 2.53 21.14 1.12
CA ILE A 14 1.96 22.26 0.34
C ILE A 14 2.14 23.59 1.08
N VAL A 15 1.82 23.63 2.38
CA VAL A 15 2.01 24.85 3.20
C VAL A 15 3.47 25.26 3.22
N ALA A 16 4.40 24.32 3.38
CA ALA A 16 5.83 24.58 3.36
C ALA A 16 6.30 25.13 2.00
N LEU A 17 5.75 24.64 0.88
CA LEU A 17 6.04 25.17 -0.46
C LEU A 17 5.58 26.61 -0.64
N ILE A 18 4.45 27.00 -0.05
CA ILE A 18 3.93 28.37 -0.12
C ILE A 18 4.75 29.32 0.75
N VAL A 19 5.05 28.91 1.99
CA VAL A 19 5.71 29.77 2.98
C VAL A 19 7.20 29.93 2.70
N VAL A 20 7.89 28.83 2.41
CA VAL A 20 9.35 28.81 2.20
C VAL A 20 9.69 29.00 0.73
N GLY A 21 8.81 28.55 -0.18
CA GLY A 21 9.05 28.57 -1.62
C GLY A 21 9.55 27.22 -2.16
N PRO A 22 9.15 26.83 -3.39
CA PRO A 22 9.50 25.54 -3.99
C PRO A 22 10.99 25.39 -4.31
N LYS A 23 11.73 26.49 -4.43
CA LYS A 23 13.18 26.50 -4.73
C LYS A 23 14.04 26.41 -3.47
N ASP A 24 13.55 26.88 -2.34
CA ASP A 24 14.32 27.00 -1.11
C ASP A 24 14.18 25.75 -0.21
N LEU A 25 13.03 25.08 -0.23
CA LEU A 25 12.85 23.77 0.43
C LEU A 25 13.93 22.73 0.07
N PRO A 26 14.26 22.45 -1.20
CA PRO A 26 15.29 21.46 -1.54
C PRO A 26 16.69 21.89 -1.09
N VAL A 27 16.98 23.19 -1.07
CA VAL A 27 18.24 23.72 -0.53
C VAL A 27 18.30 23.49 0.98
N LEU A 28 17.21 23.76 1.69
CA LEU A 28 17.10 23.59 3.13
C LEU A 28 17.26 22.11 3.54
N PHE A 29 16.59 21.20 2.84
CA PHE A 29 16.76 19.76 3.07
C PHE A 29 18.19 19.28 2.83
N ARG A 30 18.89 19.81 1.82
CA ARG A 30 20.31 19.52 1.60
C ARG A 30 21.20 20.00 2.74
N ASN A 31 20.92 21.19 3.28
CA ASN A 31 21.70 21.77 4.36
C ASN A 31 21.49 20.99 5.67
N VAL A 32 20.23 20.74 6.02
CA VAL A 32 19.86 19.91 7.18
C VAL A 32 20.39 18.49 7.01
N GLY A 33 20.25 17.90 5.83
CA GLY A 33 20.75 16.56 5.52
C GLY A 33 22.26 16.44 5.66
N ARG A 34 23.03 17.45 5.22
CA ARG A 34 24.49 17.50 5.38
C ARG A 34 24.89 17.58 6.86
N PHE A 35 24.20 18.41 7.64
CA PHE A 35 24.44 18.52 9.08
C PHE A 35 24.10 17.22 9.81
N MET A 36 22.92 16.65 9.54
CA MET A 36 22.48 15.38 10.12
C MET A 36 23.38 14.22 9.70
N GLY A 37 23.88 14.21 8.46
CA GLY A 37 24.83 13.23 7.96
C GLY A 37 26.17 13.29 8.70
N LYS A 38 26.70 14.50 8.94
CA LYS A 38 27.91 14.71 9.74
C LYS A 38 27.71 14.30 11.19
N ALA A 39 26.60 14.72 11.81
CA ALA A 39 26.24 14.31 13.16
C ALA A 39 26.09 12.79 13.29
N ARG A 40 25.49 12.12 12.29
CA ARG A 40 25.35 10.66 12.27
C ARG A 40 26.69 9.95 12.05
N GLY A 41 27.61 10.54 11.30
CA GLY A 41 29.01 10.11 11.24
C GLY A 41 29.61 10.09 12.64
N MET A 42 29.66 11.27 13.27
CA MET A 42 30.24 11.45 14.61
C MET A 42 29.58 10.54 15.65
N ALA A 43 28.27 10.33 15.59
CA ALA A 43 27.56 9.40 16.45
C ALA A 43 27.98 7.93 16.23
N ARG A 44 28.32 7.52 15.00
CA ARG A 44 28.86 6.17 14.72
C ARG A 44 30.27 6.02 15.27
N GLU A 45 31.13 7.02 15.14
CA GLU A 45 32.46 7.00 15.76
C GLU A 45 32.36 6.94 17.29
N PHE A 46 31.49 7.75 17.91
CA PHE A 46 31.23 7.72 19.35
C PHE A 46 30.65 6.38 19.80
N SER A 47 29.69 5.82 19.04
CA SER A 47 29.10 4.51 19.37
C SER A 47 30.15 3.40 19.33
N ARG A 48 31.08 3.44 18.37
CA ARG A 48 32.20 2.48 18.29
C ARG A 48 33.13 2.64 19.48
N ALA A 49 33.63 3.86 19.71
CA ALA A 49 34.54 4.13 20.83
C ALA A 49 33.91 3.81 22.20
N MET A 50 32.61 4.10 22.37
CA MET A 50 31.87 3.76 23.58
C MET A 50 31.63 2.26 23.72
N ASN A 51 31.38 1.53 22.62
CA ASN A 51 31.24 0.09 22.67
C ASN A 51 32.58 -0.60 23.01
N ASP A 52 33.67 -0.13 22.40
CA ASP A 52 35.03 -0.61 22.68
C ASP A 52 35.42 -0.33 24.14
N ALA A 53 35.11 0.86 24.67
CA ALA A 53 35.32 1.20 26.07
C ALA A 53 34.38 0.45 27.03
N ALA A 54 33.14 0.17 26.61
CA ALA A 54 32.14 -0.53 27.44
C ALA A 54 32.43 -2.02 27.57
N ASP A 55 33.05 -2.64 26.56
CA ASP A 55 33.53 -4.02 26.61
C ASP A 55 34.64 -4.19 27.68
N GLU A 56 35.37 -3.12 28.02
CA GLU A 56 36.43 -3.12 29.04
C GLU A 56 35.95 -2.64 30.44
N SER A 57 34.84 -1.88 30.51
CA SER A 57 34.37 -1.21 31.75
C SER A 57 33.04 -1.71 32.34
N GLY A 58 32.44 -2.78 31.80
CA GLY A 58 31.18 -3.34 32.33
C GLY A 58 29.94 -2.46 32.05
N VAL A 59 30.09 -1.38 31.29
CA VAL A 59 29.01 -0.44 30.92
C VAL A 59 28.03 -1.06 29.90
N ARG A 60 28.35 -2.23 29.36
CA ARG A 60 27.55 -2.96 28.39
C ARG A 60 26.15 -3.32 28.92
N ASP A 61 26.02 -3.61 30.21
CA ASP A 61 24.73 -3.93 30.83
C ASP A 61 23.82 -2.68 30.95
N VAL A 62 24.41 -1.51 31.17
CA VAL A 62 23.70 -0.23 31.17
C VAL A 62 23.21 0.11 29.76
N ALA A 63 24.05 -0.08 28.74
CA ALA A 63 23.66 0.12 27.35
C ALA A 63 22.54 -0.84 26.92
N LYS A 64 22.57 -2.10 27.38
CA LYS A 64 21.55 -3.11 27.09
C LYS A 64 20.21 -2.78 27.76
N THR A 65 20.25 -2.29 28.99
CA THR A 65 19.08 -1.83 29.74
C THR A 65 18.47 -0.59 29.09
N PHE A 66 19.29 0.39 28.73
CA PHE A 66 18.86 1.60 28.04
C PHE A 66 18.26 1.30 26.67
N LYS A 67 18.85 0.38 25.90
CA LYS A 67 18.29 -0.07 24.62
C LYS A 67 16.94 -0.76 24.79
N SER A 68 16.79 -1.58 25.83
CA SER A 68 15.53 -2.29 26.10
C SER A 68 14.42 -1.35 26.58
N ALA A 69 14.78 -0.29 27.31
CA ALA A 69 13.84 0.76 27.71
C ALA A 69 13.39 1.65 26.54
N THR A 70 14.31 1.95 25.61
CA THR A 70 14.03 2.86 24.46
C THR A 70 13.44 2.15 23.25
N ASN A 71 13.66 0.84 23.09
CA ASN A 71 13.13 0.06 21.98
C ASN A 71 12.74 -1.38 22.40
N PRO A 72 11.61 -1.55 23.10
CA PRO A 72 11.18 -2.86 23.60
C PRO A 72 10.88 -3.85 22.48
N VAL A 73 10.33 -3.38 21.35
CA VAL A 73 10.05 -4.21 20.18
C VAL A 73 11.33 -4.69 19.51
N GLY A 74 12.33 -3.81 19.36
CA GLY A 74 13.63 -4.17 18.81
C GLY A 74 14.36 -5.21 19.67
N SER A 75 14.38 -5.03 21.00
CA SER A 75 14.97 -6.01 21.91
C SER A 75 14.26 -7.37 21.86
N ALA A 76 12.93 -7.39 21.74
CA ALA A 76 12.17 -8.63 21.57
C ALA A 76 12.50 -9.32 20.23
N MET A 77 12.63 -8.55 19.15
CA MET A 77 13.01 -9.08 17.83
C MET A 77 14.45 -9.62 17.81
N ASP A 78 15.39 -8.94 18.48
CA ASP A 78 16.77 -9.42 18.62
C ASP A 78 16.80 -10.74 19.40
N GLY A 79 16.01 -10.87 20.47
CA GLY A 79 15.86 -12.14 21.21
C GLY A 79 15.29 -13.29 20.36
N VAL A 80 14.27 -13.00 19.54
CA VAL A 80 13.72 -13.97 18.57
C VAL A 80 14.75 -14.34 17.51
N LYS A 81 15.56 -13.38 17.04
CA LYS A 81 16.61 -13.60 16.05
C LYS A 81 17.74 -14.45 16.61
N ASP A 82 18.14 -14.23 17.85
CA ASP A 82 19.15 -15.04 18.53
C ASP A 82 18.65 -16.47 18.79
N ALA A 83 17.39 -16.64 19.20
CA ALA A 83 16.76 -17.95 19.34
C ALA A 83 16.62 -18.67 17.97
N ALA A 84 16.26 -17.95 16.91
CA ALA A 84 16.24 -18.50 15.57
C ALA A 84 17.65 -18.88 15.10
N LYS A 85 18.66 -18.08 15.46
CA LYS A 85 20.07 -18.34 15.12
C LYS A 85 20.62 -19.56 15.85
N SER A 86 20.23 -19.79 17.10
CA SER A 86 20.59 -20.99 17.85
C SER A 86 19.87 -22.22 17.31
N MET A 87 18.60 -22.09 16.90
CA MET A 87 17.85 -23.18 16.26
C MET A 87 18.36 -23.55 14.86
N THR A 88 18.83 -22.58 14.07
CA THR A 88 19.39 -22.86 12.73
C THR A 88 20.84 -23.35 12.77
N SER A 89 21.55 -23.20 13.89
CA SER A 89 22.87 -23.80 14.10
C SER A 89 22.82 -25.26 14.56
N LEU A 90 21.62 -25.85 14.72
CA LEU A 90 21.50 -27.30 14.94
C LEU A 90 21.78 -28.06 13.64
N ASP A 91 22.66 -29.05 13.76
CA ASP A 91 23.14 -29.92 12.69
C ASP A 91 22.02 -30.40 11.74
N PRO A 92 22.16 -30.25 10.40
CA PRO A 92 21.15 -30.65 9.43
C PRO A 92 20.85 -32.15 9.39
N ASP A 93 21.69 -32.97 10.02
CA ASP A 93 21.53 -34.43 10.14
C ASP A 93 20.88 -34.88 11.47
N SER A 94 20.56 -33.94 12.38
CA SER A 94 19.75 -34.23 13.57
C SER A 94 18.30 -34.53 13.19
N GLU A 95 17.58 -35.26 14.03
CA GLU A 95 16.13 -35.50 13.89
C GLU A 95 15.34 -34.19 13.72
N THR A 96 15.83 -33.10 14.30
CA THR A 96 15.27 -31.74 14.13
C THR A 96 15.44 -31.21 12.70
N GLY A 97 16.54 -31.55 12.03
CA GLY A 97 16.82 -31.21 10.63
C GLY A 97 15.96 -31.99 9.63
N LYS A 98 15.59 -33.23 9.95
CA LYS A 98 14.64 -34.02 9.14
C LYS A 98 13.22 -33.45 9.23
N LEU A 99 12.77 -33.10 10.45
CA LEU A 99 11.47 -32.46 10.67
C LEU A 99 11.36 -31.06 10.05
N SER A 100 12.48 -30.33 9.93
CA SER A 100 12.48 -29.02 9.27
C SER A 100 12.37 -29.14 7.75
N LYS A 101 13.00 -30.15 7.14
CA LYS A 101 12.83 -30.49 5.71
C LYS A 101 11.38 -30.90 5.40
N GLU A 102 10.79 -31.76 6.22
CA GLU A 102 9.39 -32.17 6.06
C GLU A 102 8.42 -30.98 6.20
N ARG A 103 8.63 -30.10 7.19
CA ARG A 103 7.84 -28.86 7.31
C ARG A 103 8.03 -27.90 6.14
N ALA A 104 9.24 -27.79 5.59
CA ALA A 104 9.52 -26.96 4.43
C ALA A 104 8.79 -27.48 3.16
N GLU A 105 8.74 -28.80 2.96
CA GLU A 105 8.00 -29.42 1.87
C GLU A 105 6.49 -29.27 2.05
N ALA A 106 5.97 -29.48 3.26
CA ALA A 106 4.57 -29.25 3.57
C ALA A 106 4.15 -27.80 3.31
N LYS A 107 4.99 -26.82 3.70
CA LYS A 107 4.76 -25.40 3.42
C LYS A 107 4.71 -25.11 1.92
N ARG A 108 5.66 -25.64 1.14
CA ARG A 108 5.68 -25.47 -0.33
C ARG A 108 4.41 -26.03 -0.98
N LYS A 109 3.90 -27.17 -0.50
CA LYS A 109 2.66 -27.78 -1.02
C LYS A 109 1.43 -26.94 -0.70
N ILE A 110 1.34 -26.39 0.51
CA ILE A 110 0.26 -25.49 0.92
C ILE A 110 0.29 -24.21 0.08
N GLU A 111 1.47 -23.63 -0.12
CA GLU A 111 1.66 -22.41 -0.90
C GLU A 111 1.31 -22.60 -2.38
N ALA A 112 1.69 -23.74 -2.97
CA ALA A 112 1.32 -24.10 -4.34
C ALA A 112 -0.21 -24.27 -4.51
N ASN A 113 -0.88 -24.90 -3.55
CA ASN A 113 -2.33 -25.06 -3.57
C ASN A 113 -3.05 -23.73 -3.38
N ALA A 114 -2.56 -22.88 -2.47
CA ALA A 114 -3.11 -21.54 -2.25
C ALA A 114 -2.94 -20.65 -3.50
N ALA A 115 -1.78 -20.71 -4.16
CA ALA A 115 -1.53 -19.97 -5.39
C ALA A 115 -2.45 -20.43 -6.54
N ARG A 116 -2.68 -21.74 -6.68
CA ARG A 116 -3.63 -22.28 -7.67
C ARG A 116 -5.07 -21.84 -7.38
N ALA A 117 -5.50 -21.91 -6.13
CA ALA A 117 -6.84 -21.46 -5.73
C ALA A 117 -7.04 -19.95 -5.93
N ALA A 118 -6.00 -19.14 -5.70
CA ALA A 118 -6.04 -17.70 -5.97
C ALA A 118 -6.12 -17.38 -7.47
N ALA A 119 -5.37 -18.13 -8.30
CA ALA A 119 -5.44 -17.98 -9.76
C ALA A 119 -6.82 -18.36 -10.33
N GLU A 120 -7.43 -19.43 -9.80
CA GLU A 120 -8.76 -19.86 -10.23
C GLU A 120 -9.86 -18.85 -9.87
N ARG A 121 -9.79 -18.23 -8.68
CA ARG A 121 -10.71 -17.15 -8.30
C ARG A 121 -10.60 -15.95 -9.23
N LYS A 122 -9.38 -15.48 -9.51
CA LYS A 122 -9.15 -14.37 -10.44
C LYS A 122 -9.68 -14.67 -11.84
N LYS A 123 -9.57 -15.92 -12.30
CA LYS A 123 -10.10 -16.32 -13.61
C LYS A 123 -11.64 -16.27 -13.65
N ARG A 124 -12.30 -16.74 -12.59
CA ARG A 124 -13.78 -16.68 -12.47
C ARG A 124 -14.28 -15.23 -12.39
N GLU A 125 -13.60 -14.38 -11.62
CA GLU A 125 -13.91 -12.95 -11.52
C GLU A 125 -13.74 -12.24 -12.88
N ALA A 126 -12.69 -12.55 -13.63
CA ALA A 126 -12.47 -12.00 -14.96
C ALA A 126 -13.54 -12.45 -15.97
N GLU A 127 -13.97 -13.71 -15.91
CA GLU A 127 -15.05 -14.23 -16.76
C GLU A 127 -16.41 -13.62 -16.39
N GLU A 128 -16.68 -13.42 -15.10
CA GLU A 128 -17.89 -12.74 -14.65
C GLU A 128 -17.90 -11.25 -15.05
N ALA A 129 -16.76 -10.58 -14.96
CA ALA A 129 -16.61 -9.20 -15.42
C ALA A 129 -16.84 -9.07 -16.93
N ALA A 130 -16.30 -10.01 -17.74
CA ALA A 130 -16.55 -10.05 -19.18
C ALA A 130 -18.04 -10.26 -19.51
N ARG A 131 -18.70 -11.21 -18.83
CA ARG A 131 -20.14 -11.46 -19.01
C ARG A 131 -21.00 -10.26 -18.59
N ARG A 132 -20.57 -9.49 -17.58
CA ARG A 132 -21.26 -8.25 -17.20
C ARG A 132 -21.06 -7.15 -18.23
N ALA A 133 -19.87 -7.02 -18.80
CA ALA A 133 -19.60 -6.08 -19.89
C ALA A 133 -20.45 -6.39 -21.12
N GLU A 134 -20.50 -7.66 -21.56
CA GLU A 134 -21.33 -8.09 -22.70
C GLU A 134 -22.83 -7.84 -22.48
N LYS A 135 -23.32 -8.03 -21.24
CA LYS A 135 -24.72 -7.73 -20.90
C LYS A 135 -25.03 -6.24 -20.97
N LEU A 136 -24.13 -5.40 -20.47
CA LEU A 136 -24.29 -3.94 -20.53
C LEU A 136 -24.23 -3.43 -21.97
N GLU A 137 -23.34 -3.98 -22.81
CA GLU A 137 -23.29 -3.67 -24.24
C GLU A 137 -24.57 -4.12 -24.98
N ALA A 138 -25.10 -5.30 -24.66
CA ALA A 138 -26.36 -5.77 -25.24
C ALA A 138 -27.58 -4.94 -24.78
N GLU A 139 -27.58 -4.41 -23.55
CA GLU A 139 -28.61 -3.51 -23.04
C GLU A 139 -28.55 -2.14 -23.72
N LEU A 140 -27.35 -1.58 -23.88
CA LEU A 140 -27.09 -0.35 -24.64
C LEU A 140 -27.51 -0.47 -26.12
N ALA A 141 -27.23 -1.61 -26.75
CA ALA A 141 -27.64 -1.86 -28.14
C ALA A 141 -29.18 -1.96 -28.29
N ARG A 142 -29.87 -2.58 -27.33
CA ARG A 142 -31.34 -2.65 -27.31
C ARG A 142 -32.00 -1.29 -27.06
N GLU A 143 -31.38 -0.46 -26.21
CA GLU A 143 -31.86 0.89 -25.94
C GLU A 143 -31.68 1.79 -27.19
N ALA A 144 -30.57 1.64 -27.91
CA ALA A 144 -30.34 2.31 -29.19
C ALA A 144 -31.29 1.85 -30.32
N GLU A 145 -31.69 0.57 -30.34
CA GLU A 145 -32.70 0.05 -31.29
C GLU A 145 -34.14 0.45 -30.93
N ALA A 146 -34.41 0.85 -29.68
CA ALA A 146 -35.72 1.34 -29.24
C ALA A 146 -35.93 2.85 -29.54
N GLU A 147 -34.88 3.58 -29.91
CA GLU A 147 -34.92 5.03 -30.15
C GLU A 147 -35.19 5.52 -31.61
N PRO A 148 -35.66 4.74 -32.61
CA PRO A 148 -36.16 5.33 -33.85
C PRO A 148 -37.70 5.37 -33.84
N ALA A 149 -38.31 6.10 -32.91
CA ALA A 149 -39.76 6.37 -32.95
C ALA A 149 -40.17 7.79 -32.51
N ALA A 150 -39.21 8.70 -32.26
CA ALA A 150 -39.51 10.05 -31.81
C ALA A 150 -38.80 11.15 -32.62
N THR A 151 -38.53 10.93 -33.90
CA THR A 151 -38.20 12.02 -34.83
C THR A 151 -38.75 11.67 -36.22
N GLU A 152 -40.00 12.03 -36.47
CA GLU A 152 -40.53 12.49 -37.78
C GLU A 152 -42.06 12.55 -37.71
N THR A 153 -42.59 13.77 -37.62
CA THR A 153 -43.82 14.19 -38.32
C THR A 153 -44.02 15.69 -38.07
N GLY A 154 -43.25 16.48 -38.82
CA GLY A 154 -43.66 17.83 -39.19
C GLY A 154 -43.86 17.84 -40.70
N ALA A 155 -45.10 18.01 -41.16
CA ALA A 155 -45.51 18.81 -42.34
C ALA A 155 -46.76 18.24 -43.07
N ALA A 156 -47.68 19.18 -43.37
CA ALA A 156 -48.76 19.15 -44.37
C ALA A 156 -49.97 18.25 -44.05
N GLU A 157 -51.24 18.60 -44.27
CA GLU A 157 -51.84 19.55 -45.21
C GLU A 157 -53.30 19.90 -44.82
N THR A 158 -53.65 21.17 -44.99
CA THR A 158 -54.90 21.79 -45.44
C THR A 158 -56.14 20.90 -45.72
N THR A 159 -57.32 21.24 -45.16
CA THR A 159 -58.53 21.77 -45.88
C THR A 159 -59.86 21.63 -45.10
N ALA A 160 -60.52 22.79 -44.92
CA ALA A 160 -61.95 23.08 -45.06
C ALA A 160 -63.05 22.23 -44.36
N THR A 161 -63.82 22.90 -43.46
CA THR A 161 -65.29 23.11 -43.54
C THR A 161 -65.73 24.03 -42.38
N LYS A 162 -65.93 25.34 -42.62
CA LYS A 162 -67.22 26.01 -42.86
C LYS A 162 -68.19 26.05 -41.66
N GLY A 163 -67.99 27.08 -40.82
CA GLY A 163 -68.97 28.15 -40.50
C GLY A 163 -70.22 27.83 -39.67
N LYS A 164 -70.41 28.57 -38.57
CA LYS A 164 -71.65 29.36 -38.31
C LYS A 164 -71.48 30.34 -37.13
N GLU A 165 -71.76 31.62 -37.40
CA GLU A 165 -72.45 32.69 -36.62
C GLU A 165 -72.55 32.54 -35.09
N GLY A 166 -72.46 33.56 -34.23
CA GLY A 166 -72.48 35.03 -34.29
C GLY A 166 -72.23 35.54 -32.84
N ASP A 167 -71.68 36.73 -32.61
CA ASP A 167 -72.32 38.06 -32.56
C ASP A 167 -72.31 38.57 -31.09
N ALA A 168 -71.89 39.83 -30.94
CA ALA A 168 -71.89 40.71 -29.76
C ALA A 168 -70.88 40.46 -28.62
#